data_AF-A0A7H4LIZ2-F1
#
_entry.id   AF-A0A7H4LIZ2-F1
#
_cell.length_a   1.000
_cell.length_b   1.000
_cell.length_c   1.000
_cell.angle_alpha   90.00
_cell.angle_beta   90.00
_cell.angle_gamma   90.00
#
_symmetry.space_group_name_H-M   'P 1'
#
loop_
_entity.id
_entity.type
_entity.pdbx_description
1 polymer ?
#
loop_
_entity_poly.entity_id
_entity_poly.type
_entity_poly.pdbx_seq_one_letter_code
_entity_poly.pdbx_strand_id
1 'polypeptide(L)'
;MRLPHRTHLSICLRTYTNKRKSAHSRPMAAMRASSQRLCQMVHDAGLRHGTVDRLHTVLATGWWMAAVDASYDSQLDQMIVRTTNRFTVVKKIADDIAVLLQPARPVSSLPATLIGLHGRNIFQALVALRLPADAMKNVHMEAALAVRRLALQETVDLHIHVYKQIVYIGIYKANEDAMALAFFSRLEALDAFAEKHLDLATKATAP
;
A
#
# COMPACT_ATOMS: atom_id res chain seq x y z
N MET A 1 19.00 13.95 5.74
CA MET A 1 18.13 13.99 4.54
C MET A 1 16.73 14.45 4.97
N ARG A 2 16.19 15.53 4.40
CA ARG A 2 14.80 15.96 4.64
C ARG A 2 13.86 15.17 3.72
N LEU A 3 13.02 14.30 4.27
CA LEU A 3 12.01 13.57 3.51
C LEU A 3 10.68 14.37 3.45
N PRO A 4 10.16 14.71 2.26
CA PRO A 4 8.95 15.51 2.10
C PRO A 4 7.73 14.58 1.96
N HIS A 5 7.21 14.01 3.06
CA HIS A 5 6.15 12.99 2.97
C HIS A 5 4.83 13.32 3.65
N ARG A 6 4.81 14.28 4.58
CA ARG A 6 3.56 14.72 5.24
C ARG A 6 2.52 15.30 4.28
N THR A 7 2.93 15.71 3.08
CA THR A 7 2.05 16.27 2.03
C THR A 7 1.31 15.19 1.22
N HIS A 8 1.83 13.97 1.12
CA HIS A 8 1.30 12.95 0.18
C HIS A 8 -0.01 12.29 0.64
N LEU A 9 -0.25 12.19 1.95
CA LEU A 9 -1.46 11.59 2.53
C LEU A 9 -2.68 12.54 2.51
N SER A 10 -2.49 13.84 2.75
CA SER A 10 -3.58 14.82 2.59
C SER A 10 -4.04 14.96 1.12
N ILE A 11 -3.12 14.75 0.17
CA ILE A 11 -3.42 14.64 -1.26
C ILE A 11 -4.22 13.34 -1.54
N CYS A 12 -3.95 12.24 -0.84
CA CYS A 12 -4.73 10.99 -0.95
C CYS A 12 -6.19 11.14 -0.49
N LEU A 13 -6.47 11.87 0.60
CA LEU A 13 -7.86 12.07 1.08
C LEU A 13 -8.69 12.97 0.14
N ARG A 14 -8.07 13.96 -0.51
CA ARG A 14 -8.74 14.85 -1.49
C ARG A 14 -9.04 14.20 -2.85
N THR A 15 -8.48 13.04 -3.14
CA THR A 15 -8.46 12.46 -4.50
C THR A 15 -9.53 11.39 -4.72
N TYR A 16 -10.05 10.76 -3.68
CA TYR A 16 -11.21 9.85 -3.77
C TYR A 16 -12.57 10.57 -3.68
N THR A 17 -12.57 11.88 -3.42
CA THR A 17 -13.77 12.69 -3.15
C THR A 17 -14.17 13.64 -4.28
N ASN A 18 -13.32 13.85 -5.29
CA ASN A 18 -13.59 14.80 -6.38
C ASN A 18 -13.91 14.10 -7.72
N LYS A 19 -15.13 14.29 -8.21
CA LYS A 19 -15.46 14.15 -9.64
C LYS A 19 -14.72 15.25 -10.41
N ARG A 20 -13.50 15.00 -10.88
CA ARG A 20 -12.94 15.83 -11.95
C ARG A 20 -13.57 15.39 -13.27
N LYS A 21 -14.14 16.35 -14.01
CA LYS A 21 -14.53 16.15 -15.42
C LYS A 21 -13.30 15.67 -16.19
N SER A 22 -13.36 14.44 -16.71
CA SER A 22 -12.29 13.84 -17.50
C SER A 22 -12.25 14.48 -18.88
N ALA A 23 -11.08 14.98 -19.25
CA ALA A 23 -10.67 15.08 -20.64
C ALA A 23 -9.86 13.82 -20.96
N HIS A 24 -10.32 13.06 -21.95
CA HIS A 24 -9.68 11.91 -22.62
C HIS A 24 -9.43 10.66 -21.76
N SER A 25 -10.24 9.62 -21.97
CA SER A 25 -9.93 8.26 -21.51
C SER A 25 -8.70 7.70 -22.24
N ARG A 26 -7.90 6.90 -21.54
CA ARG A 26 -6.74 6.20 -22.10
C ARG A 26 -7.24 5.06 -23.00
N PRO A 27 -6.52 4.69 -24.07
CA PRO A 27 -6.89 3.52 -24.88
C PRO A 27 -6.96 2.26 -24.02
N MET A 28 -8.01 1.45 -24.21
CA MET A 28 -8.28 0.22 -23.45
C MET A 28 -7.06 -0.72 -23.32
N ALA A 29 -6.24 -0.81 -24.38
CA ALA A 29 -5.00 -1.60 -24.37
C ALA A 29 -3.96 -1.10 -23.34
N ALA A 30 -3.82 0.22 -23.18
CA ALA A 30 -2.89 0.82 -22.23
C ALA A 30 -3.31 0.56 -20.77
N MET A 31 -4.63 0.53 -20.52
CA MET A 31 -5.18 0.25 -19.21
C MET A 31 -4.99 -1.23 -18.84
N ARG A 32 -5.18 -2.16 -19.79
CA ARG A 32 -4.86 -3.60 -19.61
C ARG A 32 -3.39 -3.81 -19.27
N ALA A 33 -2.49 -3.19 -20.01
CA ALA A 33 -1.05 -3.28 -19.75
C ALA A 33 -0.69 -2.74 -18.35
N SER A 34 -1.35 -1.65 -17.93
CA SER A 34 -1.15 -1.07 -16.59
C SER A 34 -1.63 -2.00 -15.47
N SER A 35 -2.75 -2.71 -15.69
CA SER A 35 -3.27 -3.70 -14.75
C SER A 35 -2.41 -4.95 -14.66
N GLN A 36 -1.93 -5.46 -15.79
CA GLN A 36 -0.97 -6.57 -15.81
C GLN A 36 0.31 -6.20 -15.06
N ARG A 37 0.82 -4.98 -15.29
CA ARG A 37 1.97 -4.46 -14.55
C ARG A 37 1.69 -4.41 -13.05
N LEU A 38 0.52 -3.93 -12.63
CA LEU A 38 0.16 -3.89 -11.21
C LEU A 38 0.09 -5.31 -10.61
N CYS A 39 -0.53 -6.27 -11.30
CA CYS A 39 -0.55 -7.67 -10.87
C CYS A 39 0.85 -8.26 -10.75
N GLN A 40 1.73 -7.99 -11.72
CA GLN A 40 3.12 -8.44 -11.68
C GLN A 40 3.87 -7.83 -10.49
N MET A 41 3.73 -6.52 -10.26
CA MET A 41 4.34 -5.86 -9.10
C MET A 41 3.87 -6.45 -7.77
N VAL A 42 2.58 -6.80 -7.67
CA VAL A 42 1.99 -7.43 -6.49
C VAL A 42 2.51 -8.86 -6.30
N HIS A 43 2.67 -9.60 -7.39
CA HIS A 43 3.28 -10.92 -7.40
C HIS A 43 4.74 -10.84 -6.92
N ASP A 44 5.54 -9.95 -7.51
CA ASP A 44 6.97 -9.80 -7.22
C ASP A 44 7.24 -9.31 -5.79
N ALA A 45 6.29 -8.59 -5.20
CA ALA A 45 6.36 -8.16 -3.81
C ALA A 45 6.14 -9.31 -2.81
N GLY A 46 5.76 -10.52 -3.25
CA GLY A 46 5.54 -11.67 -2.38
C GLY A 46 4.43 -11.44 -1.37
N LEU A 47 3.37 -10.72 -1.78
CA LEU A 47 2.22 -10.45 -0.92
C LEU A 47 1.45 -11.74 -0.56
N ARG A 48 0.46 -11.62 0.35
CA ARG A 48 -0.30 -12.77 0.83
C ARG A 48 -0.86 -13.62 -0.31
N HIS A 49 -0.86 -14.94 -0.12
CA HIS A 49 -1.45 -15.86 -1.07
C HIS A 49 -2.90 -15.47 -1.41
N GLY A 50 -3.27 -15.56 -2.70
CA GLY A 50 -4.55 -15.12 -3.24
C GLY A 50 -4.71 -13.60 -3.43
N THR A 51 -3.73 -12.76 -3.03
CA THR A 51 -3.81 -11.30 -3.28
C THR A 51 -3.78 -10.98 -4.77
N VAL A 52 -2.90 -11.63 -5.54
CA VAL A 52 -2.82 -11.47 -7.00
C VAL A 52 -4.12 -11.93 -7.64
N ASP A 53 -4.67 -13.08 -7.26
CA ASP A 53 -5.90 -13.63 -7.85
C ASP A 53 -7.11 -12.74 -7.57
N ARG A 54 -7.24 -12.24 -6.34
CA ARG A 54 -8.29 -11.29 -5.95
C ARG A 54 -8.18 -9.98 -6.73
N LEU A 55 -6.96 -9.45 -6.87
CA LEU A 55 -6.71 -8.25 -7.66
C LEU A 55 -7.04 -8.47 -9.13
N HIS A 56 -6.56 -9.56 -9.72
CA HIS A 56 -6.82 -9.91 -11.11
C HIS A 56 -8.31 -10.07 -11.39
N THR A 57 -9.05 -10.78 -10.51
CA THR A 57 -10.51 -10.97 -10.62
C THR A 57 -11.24 -9.64 -10.64
N VAL A 58 -10.86 -8.73 -9.74
CA VAL A 58 -11.49 -7.42 -9.62
C VAL A 58 -11.19 -6.53 -10.82
N LEU A 59 -9.95 -6.54 -11.32
CA LEU A 59 -9.58 -5.83 -12.55
C LEU A 59 -10.32 -6.41 -13.76
N ALA A 60 -10.42 -7.73 -13.87
CA ALA A 60 -11.18 -8.43 -14.91
C ALA A 60 -12.66 -8.03 -14.92
N THR A 61 -13.27 -7.95 -13.74
CA THR A 61 -14.67 -7.52 -13.59
C THR A 61 -14.84 -6.05 -13.96
N GLY A 62 -13.90 -5.20 -13.54
CA GLY A 62 -13.88 -3.78 -13.91
C GLY A 62 -13.78 -3.55 -15.42
N TRP A 63 -13.05 -4.40 -16.16
CA TRP A 63 -13.03 -4.35 -17.63
C TRP A 63 -14.38 -4.64 -18.26
N TRP A 64 -15.07 -5.67 -17.78
CA TRP A 64 -16.40 -5.99 -18.27
C TRP A 64 -17.36 -4.82 -18.06
N MET A 65 -17.30 -4.17 -16.89
CA MET A 65 -18.12 -2.99 -16.63
C MET A 65 -17.76 -1.80 -17.52
N ALA A 66 -16.48 -1.52 -17.75
CA ALA A 66 -16.05 -0.43 -18.63
C ALA A 66 -16.42 -0.66 -20.11
N ALA A 67 -16.53 -1.92 -20.54
CA ALA A 67 -17.01 -2.27 -21.88
C ALA A 67 -18.53 -2.05 -22.04
N VAL A 68 -19.29 -2.20 -20.95
CA VAL A 68 -20.74 -2.00 -20.93
C VAL A 68 -21.12 -0.53 -20.68
N ASP A 69 -20.33 0.19 -19.89
CA ASP A 69 -20.56 1.59 -19.54
C ASP A 69 -19.23 2.36 -19.47
N ALA A 70 -19.06 3.29 -20.42
CA ALA A 70 -17.86 4.13 -20.54
C ALA A 70 -17.63 5.07 -19.34
N SER A 71 -18.64 5.30 -18.48
CA SER A 71 -18.49 6.10 -17.26
C SER A 71 -17.52 5.48 -16.25
N TYR A 72 -17.33 4.15 -16.32
CA TYR A 72 -16.38 3.41 -15.49
C TYR A 72 -14.93 3.55 -15.98
N ASP A 73 -14.73 3.80 -17.27
CA ASP A 73 -13.40 3.80 -17.91
C ASP A 73 -12.45 4.80 -17.25
N SER A 74 -12.92 6.04 -17.10
CA SER A 74 -12.13 7.10 -16.45
C SER A 74 -11.86 6.86 -14.96
N GLN A 75 -12.74 6.14 -14.26
CA GLN A 75 -12.58 5.82 -12.83
C GLN A 75 -11.57 4.69 -12.65
N LEU A 76 -11.64 3.69 -13.52
CA LEU A 76 -10.77 2.53 -13.57
C LEU A 76 -9.32 2.94 -13.85
N ASP A 77 -9.07 3.73 -14.91
CA ASP A 77 -7.73 4.18 -15.28
C ASP A 77 -7.07 4.99 -14.15
N GLN A 78 -7.80 5.98 -13.61
CA GLN A 78 -7.29 6.79 -12.51
C GLN A 78 -6.91 5.96 -11.30
N MET A 79 -7.69 4.93 -10.98
CA MET A 79 -7.44 4.10 -9.81
C MET A 79 -6.25 3.16 -10.00
N ILE A 80 -6.11 2.54 -11.18
CA ILE A 80 -4.92 1.73 -11.54
C ILE A 80 -3.67 2.58 -11.45
N VAL A 81 -3.68 3.78 -12.05
CA VAL A 81 -2.51 4.68 -12.06
C VAL A 81 -2.15 5.10 -10.64
N ARG A 82 -3.13 5.52 -9.83
CA ARG A 82 -2.88 5.95 -8.44
C ARG A 82 -2.33 4.81 -7.59
N THR A 83 -2.87 3.62 -7.75
CA THR A 83 -2.45 2.44 -6.97
C THR A 83 -1.06 1.99 -7.39
N THR A 84 -0.79 1.95 -8.69
CA THR A 84 0.54 1.65 -9.23
C THR A 84 1.58 2.64 -8.69
N ASN A 85 1.29 3.94 -8.73
CA ASN A 85 2.21 4.96 -8.22
C ASN A 85 2.47 4.78 -6.71
N ARG A 86 1.41 4.60 -5.92
CA ARG A 86 1.54 4.39 -4.47
C ARG A 86 2.34 3.12 -4.16
N PHE A 87 1.99 2.02 -4.81
CA PHE A 87 2.66 0.73 -4.63
C PHE A 87 4.14 0.83 -4.99
N THR A 88 4.47 1.52 -6.08
CA THR A 88 5.86 1.76 -6.51
C THR A 88 6.66 2.50 -5.45
N VAL A 89 6.10 3.57 -4.88
CA VAL A 89 6.77 4.37 -3.84
C VAL A 89 7.00 3.53 -2.58
N VAL A 90 5.97 2.85 -2.08
CA VAL A 90 6.09 2.04 -0.86
C VAL A 90 7.05 0.87 -1.09
N LYS A 91 7.00 0.23 -2.27
CA LYS A 91 7.86 -0.90 -2.62
C LYS A 91 9.32 -0.45 -2.68
N LYS A 92 9.61 0.66 -3.35
CA LYS A 92 10.96 1.21 -3.42
C LYS A 92 11.54 1.44 -2.02
N ILE A 93 10.78 2.07 -1.13
CA ILE A 93 11.21 2.29 0.25
C ILE A 93 11.49 0.96 0.98
N ALA A 94 10.62 -0.04 0.81
CA ALA A 94 10.83 -1.36 1.39
C ALA A 94 12.09 -2.05 0.84
N ASP A 95 12.32 -1.97 -0.48
CA ASP A 95 13.50 -2.53 -1.14
C ASP A 95 14.78 -1.82 -0.66
N ASP A 96 14.77 -0.49 -0.56
CA ASP A 96 15.91 0.30 -0.07
C ASP A 96 16.28 -0.09 1.38
N ILE A 97 15.29 -0.27 2.25
CA ILE A 97 15.52 -0.75 3.63
C ILE A 97 16.07 -2.17 3.62
N ALA A 98 15.53 -3.06 2.78
CA ALA A 98 15.99 -4.44 2.67
C ALA A 98 17.44 -4.52 2.20
N VAL A 99 17.84 -3.70 1.22
CA VAL A 99 19.23 -3.59 0.75
C VAL A 99 20.15 -3.13 1.88
N LEU A 100 19.76 -2.10 2.65
CA LEU A 100 20.55 -1.62 3.78
C LEU A 100 20.69 -2.65 4.91
N LEU A 101 19.75 -3.58 5.02
CA LEU A 101 19.82 -4.69 5.98
C LEU A 101 20.68 -5.86 5.49
N GLN A 102 20.94 -6.04 4.19
CA GLN A 102 21.71 -7.19 3.68
C GLN A 102 23.12 -7.40 4.30
N PRO A 103 23.92 -6.35 4.60
CA PRO A 103 25.23 -6.52 5.21
C PRO A 103 25.16 -7.05 6.65
N ALA A 104 24.02 -6.90 7.31
CA ALA A 104 23.72 -7.47 8.61
C ALA A 104 22.76 -8.64 8.39
N ARG A 105 23.27 -9.86 8.24
CA ARG A 105 22.43 -11.06 8.41
C ARG A 105 22.48 -11.53 9.88
N PRO A 106 21.73 -10.94 10.82
CA PRO A 106 21.32 -11.69 11.99
C PRO A 106 20.05 -12.50 11.64
N VAL A 107 19.84 -13.55 12.42
CA VAL A 107 18.51 -14.12 12.65
C VAL A 107 17.57 -12.96 12.96
N SER A 108 16.41 -12.87 12.29
CA SER A 108 15.48 -11.74 12.45
C SER A 108 15.27 -11.43 13.93
N SER A 109 15.46 -10.16 14.30
CA SER A 109 15.29 -9.65 15.65
C SER A 109 13.82 -9.34 15.99
N LEU A 110 12.95 -9.38 14.98
CA LEU A 110 11.52 -9.22 15.18
C LEU A 110 10.93 -10.41 15.96
N PRO A 111 9.98 -10.16 16.87
CA PRO A 111 9.36 -11.23 17.62
C PRO A 111 8.76 -12.30 16.69
N ALA A 112 9.05 -13.57 16.98
CA ALA A 112 8.45 -14.70 16.28
C ALA A 112 6.91 -14.69 16.33
N THR A 113 6.33 -13.98 17.30
CA THR A 113 4.89 -13.74 17.41
C THR A 113 4.30 -12.95 16.25
N LEU A 114 5.11 -12.27 15.43
CA LEU A 114 4.67 -11.62 14.20
C LEU A 114 4.55 -12.60 13.02
N ILE A 115 5.12 -13.79 13.12
CA ILE A 115 5.07 -14.82 12.08
C ILE A 115 3.63 -15.35 11.96
N GLY A 116 3.09 -15.37 10.75
CA GLY A 116 1.73 -15.84 10.47
C GLY A 116 0.61 -14.84 10.80
N LEU A 117 0.91 -13.66 11.37
CA LEU A 117 -0.09 -12.61 11.54
C LEU A 117 -0.40 -11.92 10.20
N HIS A 118 -1.68 -11.58 10.00
CA HIS A 118 -2.16 -10.97 8.77
C HIS A 118 -3.19 -9.85 9.00
N GLY A 119 -3.27 -8.92 8.04
CA GLY A 119 -4.22 -7.80 8.06
C GLY A 119 -4.22 -7.01 9.38
N ARG A 120 -5.41 -6.89 9.99
CA ARG A 120 -5.60 -6.16 11.25
C ARG A 120 -4.75 -6.70 12.41
N ASN A 121 -4.51 -8.01 12.46
CA ASN A 121 -3.79 -8.62 13.58
C ASN A 121 -2.31 -8.26 13.54
N ILE A 122 -1.68 -8.31 12.36
CA ILE A 122 -0.28 -7.85 12.21
C ILE A 122 -0.18 -6.33 12.34
N PHE A 123 -1.17 -5.57 11.88
CA PHE A 123 -1.23 -4.13 12.13
C PHE A 123 -1.22 -3.82 13.63
N GLN A 124 -2.10 -4.46 14.40
CA GLN A 124 -2.17 -4.26 15.84
C GLN A 124 -0.88 -4.70 16.54
N ALA A 125 -0.31 -5.83 16.16
CA ALA A 125 0.95 -6.31 16.73
C ALA A 125 2.13 -5.38 16.43
N LEU A 126 2.20 -4.84 15.20
CA LEU A 126 3.23 -3.86 14.83
C LEU A 126 3.05 -2.53 15.56
N VAL A 127 1.83 -2.00 15.66
CA VAL A 127 1.55 -0.77 16.42
C VAL A 127 1.80 -0.95 17.91
N ALA A 128 1.51 -2.14 18.45
CA ALA A 128 1.78 -2.48 19.85
C ALA A 128 3.27 -2.80 20.11
N LEU A 129 4.09 -2.96 19.07
CA LEU A 129 5.51 -3.24 19.20
C LEU A 129 6.21 -2.04 19.86
N ARG A 130 6.49 -2.17 21.15
CA ARG A 130 7.26 -1.19 21.92
C ARG A 130 8.73 -1.53 21.84
N LEU A 131 9.40 -1.05 20.80
CA LEU A 131 10.86 -1.10 20.76
C LEU A 131 11.44 0.04 21.61
N PRO A 132 12.45 -0.23 22.45
CA PRO A 132 13.24 0.81 23.11
C PRO A 132 13.83 1.78 22.08
N ALA A 133 13.96 3.06 22.45
CA ALA A 133 14.49 4.08 21.54
C ALA A 133 16.00 3.94 21.30
N ASP A 134 16.69 3.28 22.21
CA ASP A 134 18.11 2.92 22.20
C ASP A 134 18.36 1.52 21.60
N ALA A 135 17.32 0.88 21.04
CA ALA A 135 17.50 -0.39 20.35
C ALA A 135 18.46 -0.23 19.16
N MET A 136 19.13 -1.33 18.81
CA MET A 136 20.09 -1.32 17.71
C MET A 136 19.46 -0.87 16.40
N LYS A 137 20.26 -0.20 15.55
CA LYS A 137 19.85 0.29 14.24
C LYS A 137 19.11 -0.76 13.40
N ASN A 138 19.62 -1.99 13.36
CA ASN A 138 19.03 -3.09 12.61
C ASN A 138 17.62 -3.44 13.11
N VAL A 139 17.36 -3.41 14.41
CA VAL A 139 16.04 -3.69 15.00
C VAL A 139 15.01 -2.66 14.54
N HIS A 140 15.37 -1.37 14.55
CA HIS A 140 14.51 -0.32 14.04
C HIS A 140 14.27 -0.43 12.52
N MET A 141 15.30 -0.78 11.75
CA MET A 141 15.17 -1.00 10.30
C MET A 141 14.31 -2.22 9.96
N GLU A 142 14.43 -3.33 10.70
CA GLU A 142 13.56 -4.50 10.53
C GLU A 142 12.09 -4.17 10.83
N ALA A 143 11.82 -3.42 11.90
CA ALA A 143 10.47 -2.96 12.21
C ALA A 143 9.91 -2.07 11.10
N ALA A 144 10.70 -1.12 10.60
CA ALA A 144 10.31 -0.28 9.46
C ALA A 144 10.03 -1.14 8.19
N LEU A 145 10.86 -2.15 7.92
CA LEU A 145 10.66 -3.06 6.80
C LEU A 145 9.35 -3.86 6.92
N ALA A 146 9.07 -4.44 8.09
CA ALA A 146 7.84 -5.18 8.34
C ALA A 146 6.59 -4.31 8.15
N VAL A 147 6.64 -3.08 8.63
CA VAL A 147 5.57 -2.08 8.47
C VAL A 147 5.37 -1.70 7.01
N ARG A 148 6.45 -1.50 6.24
CA ARG A 148 6.36 -1.20 4.81
C ARG A 148 5.79 -2.37 4.01
N ARG A 149 6.15 -3.61 4.35
CA ARG A 149 5.54 -4.81 3.75
C ARG A 149 4.04 -4.90 4.03
N LEU A 150 3.61 -4.58 5.25
CA LEU A 150 2.18 -4.50 5.57
C LEU A 150 1.49 -3.36 4.82
N ALA A 151 2.12 -2.21 4.66
CA ALA A 151 1.57 -1.09 3.89
C ALA A 151 1.36 -1.44 2.40
N LEU A 152 2.22 -2.28 1.81
CA LEU A 152 2.01 -2.83 0.47
C LEU A 152 0.73 -3.67 0.40
N GLN A 153 0.54 -4.57 1.36
CA GLN A 153 -0.67 -5.39 1.46
C GLN A 153 -1.93 -4.53 1.64
N GLU A 154 -1.93 -3.61 2.61
CA GLU A 154 -3.05 -2.71 2.89
C GLU A 154 -3.38 -1.80 1.68
N THR A 155 -2.38 -1.40 0.89
CA THR A 155 -2.59 -0.63 -0.35
C THR A 155 -3.37 -1.45 -1.39
N VAL A 156 -3.02 -2.71 -1.56
CA VAL A 156 -3.71 -3.60 -2.52
C VAL A 156 -5.09 -3.99 -2.02
N ASP A 157 -5.25 -4.27 -0.72
CA ASP A 157 -6.55 -4.61 -0.13
C ASP A 157 -7.52 -3.41 -0.16
N LEU A 158 -7.04 -2.19 0.09
CA LEU A 158 -7.82 -0.96 -0.12
C LEU A 158 -8.29 -0.86 -1.57
N HIS A 159 -7.38 -1.10 -2.52
CA HIS A 159 -7.70 -1.01 -3.94
C HIS A 159 -8.77 -2.03 -4.36
N ILE A 160 -8.58 -3.29 -3.97
CA ILE A 160 -9.55 -4.37 -4.20
C ILE A 160 -10.91 -3.98 -3.62
N HIS A 161 -10.94 -3.42 -2.41
CA HIS A 161 -12.17 -3.00 -1.76
C HIS A 161 -12.87 -1.87 -2.53
N VAL A 162 -12.16 -0.77 -2.81
CA VAL A 162 -12.70 0.38 -3.56
C VAL A 162 -13.23 -0.05 -4.92
N TYR A 163 -12.48 -0.88 -5.64
CA TYR A 163 -12.91 -1.40 -6.92
C TYR A 163 -14.21 -2.20 -6.83
N LYS A 164 -14.32 -3.10 -5.84
CA LYS A 164 -15.55 -3.87 -5.64
C LYS A 164 -16.72 -2.93 -5.42
N GLN A 165 -16.55 -1.90 -4.60
CA GLN A 165 -17.62 -0.94 -4.35
C GLN A 165 -18.01 -0.17 -5.63
N ILE A 166 -17.04 0.25 -6.44
CA ILE A 166 -17.32 0.90 -7.73
C ILE A 166 -18.06 -0.04 -8.67
N VAL A 167 -17.55 -1.25 -8.88
CA VAL A 167 -18.11 -2.25 -9.80
C VAL A 167 -19.52 -2.68 -9.40
N TYR A 168 -19.77 -2.89 -8.11
CA TYR A 168 -21.05 -3.45 -7.64
C TYR A 168 -22.11 -2.40 -7.28
N ILE A 169 -21.71 -1.18 -6.89
CA ILE A 169 -22.64 -0.13 -6.43
C ILE A 169 -22.75 1.02 -7.44
N GLY A 170 -21.78 1.18 -8.35
CA GLY A 170 -21.78 2.19 -9.42
C GLY A 170 -21.53 3.63 -8.97
N ILE A 171 -21.83 3.97 -7.71
CA ILE A 171 -21.52 5.27 -7.10
C ILE A 171 -20.72 5.03 -5.82
N TYR A 172 -19.40 5.18 -5.91
CA TYR A 172 -18.52 5.03 -4.75
C TYR A 172 -18.10 6.38 -4.18
N LYS A 173 -18.27 6.51 -2.86
CA LYS A 173 -17.80 7.65 -2.08
C LYS A 173 -16.92 7.16 -0.93
N ALA A 174 -15.60 7.22 -1.13
CA ALA A 174 -14.65 6.66 -0.17
C ALA A 174 -14.69 7.31 1.22
N ASN A 175 -15.13 8.58 1.29
CA ASN A 175 -15.29 9.31 2.54
C ASN A 175 -16.56 8.92 3.32
N GLU A 176 -17.49 8.19 2.71
CA GLU A 176 -18.70 7.67 3.36
C GLU A 176 -18.57 6.16 3.65
N ASP A 177 -17.56 5.49 3.08
CA ASP A 177 -17.26 4.08 3.33
C ASP A 177 -16.38 3.91 4.58
N ALA A 178 -16.97 3.38 5.65
CA ALA A 178 -16.28 3.12 6.92
C ALA A 178 -15.06 2.20 6.76
N MET A 179 -15.11 1.21 5.86
CA MET A 179 -13.98 0.32 5.59
C MET A 179 -12.90 1.06 4.80
N ALA A 180 -13.32 1.86 3.81
CA ALA A 180 -12.59 2.93 3.15
C ALA A 180 -11.67 3.70 4.10
N LEU A 181 -12.31 4.39 5.05
CA LEU A 181 -11.68 5.23 6.06
C LEU A 181 -10.75 4.44 6.98
N ALA A 182 -11.14 3.22 7.36
CA ALA A 182 -10.30 2.37 8.19
C ALA A 182 -8.98 1.98 7.49
N PHE A 183 -9.02 1.70 6.18
CA PHE A 183 -7.80 1.47 5.39
C PHE A 183 -6.90 2.70 5.36
N PHE A 184 -7.46 3.89 5.12
CA PHE A 184 -6.68 5.12 5.11
C PHE A 184 -6.01 5.39 6.47
N SER A 185 -6.78 5.27 7.56
CA SER A 185 -6.26 5.45 8.91
C SER A 185 -5.14 4.45 9.24
N ARG A 186 -5.28 3.18 8.86
CA ARG A 186 -4.21 2.18 9.05
C ARG A 186 -2.97 2.53 8.25
N LEU A 187 -3.12 2.90 6.98
CA LEU A 187 -1.98 3.27 6.14
C LEU A 187 -1.24 4.50 6.68
N GLU A 188 -1.96 5.49 7.18
CA GLU A 188 -1.41 6.70 7.80
C GLU A 188 -0.65 6.38 9.10
N ALA A 189 -1.20 5.48 9.92
CA ALA A 189 -0.52 4.97 11.11
C ALA A 189 0.74 4.15 10.78
N LEU A 190 0.71 3.32 9.72
CA LEU A 190 1.87 2.57 9.25
C LEU A 190 2.97 3.50 8.72
N ASP A 191 2.60 4.55 7.98
CA ASP A 191 3.57 5.55 7.50
C ASP A 191 4.26 6.26 8.67
N ALA A 192 3.49 6.74 9.65
CA ALA A 192 4.03 7.39 10.85
C ALA A 192 4.93 6.44 11.67
N PHE A 193 4.55 5.17 11.79
CA PHE A 193 5.35 4.17 12.49
C PHE A 193 6.67 3.91 11.75
N ALA A 194 6.62 3.68 10.45
CA ALA A 194 7.84 3.45 9.66
C ALA A 194 8.79 4.65 9.72
N GLU A 195 8.27 5.87 9.60
CA GLU A 195 9.07 7.10 9.72
C GLU A 195 9.75 7.23 11.07
N LYS A 196 9.01 6.97 12.16
CA LYS A 196 9.59 6.98 13.52
C LYS A 196 10.75 6.00 13.65
N HIS A 197 10.59 4.77 13.16
CA HIS A 197 11.64 3.76 13.26
C HIS A 197 12.82 4.04 12.34
N LEU A 198 12.59 4.62 11.16
CA LEU A 198 13.69 5.08 10.30
C LEU A 198 14.49 6.21 10.96
N ASP A 199 13.81 7.19 11.57
CA ASP A 199 14.46 8.29 12.29
C ASP A 199 15.33 7.76 13.45
N LEU A 200 14.78 6.86 14.27
CA LEU A 200 15.51 6.18 15.34
C LEU A 200 16.71 5.37 14.82
N ALA A 201 16.56 4.66 13.69
CA ALA A 201 17.67 3.94 13.06
C ALA A 201 18.80 4.87 12.59
N THR A 202 18.50 6.09 12.14
CA THR A 202 19.52 7.10 11.81
C THR A 202 20.21 7.68 13.05
N LYS A 203 19.51 7.76 14.18
CA LYS A 203 20.01 8.33 15.43
C LYS A 203 20.76 7.31 16.27
N ALA A 204 20.47 6.02 16.10
CA ALA A 204 21.21 4.94 16.73
C ALA A 204 22.68 5.03 16.31
N THR A 205 23.54 5.33 17.28
CA THR A 205 24.99 5.33 17.11
C THR A 205 25.42 3.95 16.63
N ALA A 206 26.25 3.90 15.58
CA ALA A 206 26.91 2.65 15.23
C ALA A 206 27.78 2.22 16.43
N PRO A 207 27.76 0.94 16.84
CA PRO A 207 28.84 0.41 17.67
C PRO A 207 30.18 0.49 16.92
#